data_AF-A0AAR5NYL7-F1
#
_entry.id   AF-A0AAR5NYL7-F1
#
_cell.length_a   1.000
_cell.length_b   1.000
_cell.length_c   1.000
_cell.angle_alpha   90.00
_cell.angle_beta   90.00
_cell.angle_gamma   90.00
#
_symmetry.space_group_name_H-M   'P 1'
#
loop_
_entity.id
_entity.type
_entity.pdbx_description
1 polymer ?
#
loop_
_entity_poly.entity_id
_entity_poly.type
_entity_poly.pdbx_seq_one_letter_code
_entity_poly.pdbx_strand_id
1 'polypeptide(L)' 'MYNDQCDSFHAKYKVLEKIGEGSFSEVLKCLNKCTGVLYAAKRLKKFYKSESSILTCAEVVAAQKVPFHSNILNIFEYH' A
#
# COMPACT_ATOMS: atom_id res chain seq x y z
N MET A 1 -12.23 -15.88 -16.75
CA MET A 1 -13.14 -14.93 -16.08
C MET A 1 -12.37 -14.34 -14.92
N TYR A 2 -11.64 -13.24 -15.13
CA TYR A 2 -10.99 -12.52 -14.04
C TYR A 2 -11.97 -11.45 -13.59
N ASN A 3 -12.46 -11.56 -12.36
CA ASN A 3 -13.36 -10.59 -11.77
C ASN A 3 -12.49 -9.38 -11.39
N ASP A 4 -12.54 -8.31 -12.18
CA ASP A 4 -11.99 -6.98 -11.84
C ASP A 4 -12.83 -6.32 -10.74
N GLN A 5 -13.01 -7.01 -9.63
CA GLN A 5 -13.44 -6.36 -8.40
C GLN A 5 -12.21 -5.68 -7.83
N CYS A 6 -12.17 -4.35 -7.95
CA CYS A 6 -11.30 -3.49 -7.17
C CYS A 6 -11.61 -3.75 -5.70
N ASP A 7 -10.99 -4.79 -5.16
CA ASP A 7 -11.29 -5.30 -3.85
C ASP A 7 -10.66 -4.29 -2.89
N SER A 8 -11.50 -3.41 -2.36
CA SER A 8 -11.06 -2.25 -1.58
C SER A 8 -10.06 -2.67 -0.50
N PHE A 9 -9.10 -1.80 -0.17
CA PHE A 9 -8.11 -2.08 0.89
C PHE A 9 -8.75 -2.68 2.17
N HIS A 10 -9.91 -2.16 2.58
CA HIS A 10 -10.64 -2.62 3.76
C HIS A 10 -11.31 -3.99 3.60
N ALA A 11 -11.56 -4.45 2.38
CA ALA A 11 -12.01 -5.82 2.12
C ALA A 11 -10.88 -6.81 2.42
N LYS A 12 -9.67 -6.55 1.90
CA LYS A 12 -8.50 -7.45 1.99
C LYS A 12 -7.72 -7.35 3.31
N TYR A 13 -7.69 -6.18 3.96
CA TYR A 13 -6.90 -5.93 5.16
C TYR A 13 -7.73 -5.49 6.36
N LYS A 14 -7.30 -5.94 7.54
CA LYS A 14 -7.74 -5.40 8.83
C LYS A 14 -6.65 -4.47 9.37
N VAL A 15 -6.97 -3.20 9.58
CA VAL A 15 -6.10 -2.26 10.28
C VAL A 15 -6.05 -2.64 11.76
N LEU A 16 -4.84 -2.79 12.32
CA LEU A 16 -4.63 -3.16 13.71
C LEU A 16 -4.29 -1.95 14.56
N GLU A 17 -3.26 -1.19 14.16
CA GLU A 17 -2.73 -0.06 14.93
C GLU A 17 -1.97 0.89 14.00
N LYS A 18 -1.77 2.13 14.46
CA LYS A 18 -0.89 3.10 13.82
C LYS A 18 0.51 2.96 14.39
N ILE A 19 1.49 2.76 13.50
CA ILE A 19 2.89 2.51 13.86
C ILE A 19 3.84 3.63 13.40
N GLY A 20 3.35 4.63 12.67
CA GLY A 20 4.14 5.77 12.25
C GLY A 20 3.29 6.97 11.86
N GLU A 21 3.85 8.17 12.07
CA GLU A 21 3.28 9.45 11.65
C GLU A 21 4.36 10.26 10.92
N GLY A 22 3.95 10.95 9.87
CA GLY A 22 4.74 11.98 9.20
C GLY A 22 3.86 13.12 8.72
N SER A 23 4.48 14.23 8.30
CA SER A 23 3.73 15.42 7.86
C SER A 23 2.71 15.10 6.77
N PHE A 24 3.04 14.18 5.86
CA PHE A 24 2.25 13.88 4.66
C PHE A 24 1.55 12.51 4.69
N SER A 25 1.76 11.70 5.72
CA SER A 25 1.28 10.32 5.74
C SER A 25 1.23 9.74 7.15
N GLU A 26 0.52 8.65 7.30
CA GLU A 26 0.67 7.75 8.45
C GLU A 26 0.99 6.33 7.98
N VAL A 27 1.53 5.53 8.89
CA VAL A 27 1.82 4.11 8.63
C VAL A 27 0.99 3.26 9.58
N LEU A 28 0.23 2.34 9.00
CA LEU A 28 -0.68 1.44 9.71
C LEU A 28 -0.12 0.02 9.65
N LYS A 29 -0.18 -0.69 10.77
CA LYS A 29 0.02 -2.13 10.79
C LYS A 29 -1.28 -2.81 10.40
N CYS A 30 -1.21 -3.68 9.39
CA CYS A 30 -2.36 -4.30 8.78
C CYS A 30 -2.19 -5.80 8.72
N LEU A 31 -3.27 -6.53 8.95
CA LEU A 31 -3.34 -7.98 8.79
C LEU A 31 -4.09 -8.29 7.50
N ASN A 32 -3.46 -9.03 6.59
CA ASN A 32 -4.17 -9.58 5.44
C ASN A 32 -5.14 -10.65 5.94
N LYS A 33 -6.44 -10.48 5.68
CA LYS A 33 -7.49 -11.33 6.27
C LYS A 33 -7.46 -12.77 5.77
N CYS A 34 -7.00 -12.99 4.54
CA CYS A 34 -6.96 -14.32 3.94
C CYS A 34 -5.71 -15.11 4.35
N THR A 35 -4.56 -14.44 4.45
CA THR A 35 -3.26 -15.10 4.67
C THR A 35 -2.75 -15.01 6.11
N GLY A 36 -3.27 -14.07 6.91
CA GLY A 36 -2.76 -13.80 8.25
C GLY A 36 -1.39 -13.09 8.27
N VAL A 37 -0.86 -12.68 7.12
CA VAL A 37 0.43 -11.97 7.04
C VAL A 37 0.26 -10.51 7.45
N LEU A 38 1.25 -9.99 8.18
CA LEU A 38 1.31 -8.60 8.62
C LEU A 38 2.03 -7.71 7.58
N TYR A 39 1.47 -6.53 7.35
CA TYR A 39 2.01 -5.52 6.43
C TYR A 39 2.04 -4.15 7.10
N ALA A 40 2.96 -3.30 6.64
CA ALA A 40 2.94 -1.87 6.90
C ALA A 40 2.30 -1.15 5.71
N ALA A 41 1.14 -0.53 5.91
CA ALA A 41 0.44 0.25 4.90
C ALA A 41 0.68 1.74 5.14
N LYS A 42 1.40 2.40 4.22
CA LYS A 42 1.59 3.84 4.25
C LYS A 42 0.41 4.54 3.58
N ARG A 43 -0.38 5.26 4.36
CA ARG A 43 -1.53 6.03 3.91
C ARG A 43 -1.14 7.49 3.71
N LEU A 44 -1.16 7.95 2.46
CA LEU A 44 -0.89 9.34 2.11
C LEU A 44 -2.10 10.23 2.47
N LYS A 45 -1.86 11.43 3.00
CA LYS A 45 -2.91 12.43 3.26
C LYS A 45 -3.44 13.03 1.95
N LYS A 46 -2.65 12.98 0.87
CA LYS A 46 -3.05 13.39 -0.48
C LYS A 46 -4.00 12.36 -1.08
N PHE A 47 -5.14 12.82 -1.58
CA PHE A 47 -6.11 11.98 -2.30
C PHE A 47 -5.76 11.88 -3.78
N TYR A 48 -5.80 10.65 -4.29
CA TYR A 48 -5.61 10.33 -5.71
C TYR A 48 -6.96 9.88 -6.28
N LYS A 49 -7.41 10.51 -7.36
CA LYS A 49 -8.75 10.28 -7.92
C LYS A 49 -8.78 9.21 -9.01
N SER A 50 -7.62 8.80 -9.49
CA SER A 50 -7.49 7.81 -10.56
C SER A 50 -6.23 6.97 -10.38
N GLU A 51 -6.25 5.72 -10.85
CA GLU A 51 -5.07 4.86 -10.87
C GLU A 51 -3.91 5.50 -11.64
N SER A 52 -4.22 6.17 -12.77
CA SER A 52 -3.22 6.91 -13.54
C SER A 52 -2.48 7.95 -12.69
N SER A 53 -3.17 8.63 -11.77
CA SER A 53 -2.53 9.58 -10.85
C SER A 53 -1.66 8.89 -9.81
N ILE A 54 -2.03 7.68 -9.37
CA ILE A 54 -1.22 6.85 -8.45
C ILE A 54 0.09 6.42 -9.12
N LEU A 55 0.03 6.02 -10.40
CA LEU A 55 1.20 5.62 -11.19
C LEU A 55 2.20 6.76 -11.43
N THR A 56 1.79 8.01 -11.24
CA THR A 56 2.70 9.18 -11.28
C THR A 56 3.25 9.56 -9.91
N CYS A 57 2.83 8.87 -8.83
CA CYS A 57 3.35 9.10 -7.50
C CYS A 57 4.82 8.70 -7.42
N ALA A 58 5.68 9.63 -7.01
CA ALA A 58 7.13 9.38 -6.93
C ALA A 58 7.49 8.14 -6.10
N GLU A 59 6.75 7.88 -5.01
CA GLU A 59 6.97 6.70 -4.17
C GLU A 59 6.67 5.39 -4.91
N VAL A 60 5.56 5.35 -5.66
CA VAL A 60 5.16 4.17 -6.46
C VAL A 60 6.15 3.95 -7.61
N VAL A 61 6.48 5.02 -8.33
CA VAL A 61 7.44 4.98 -9.44
C VAL A 61 8.82 4.51 -8.98
N ALA A 62 9.30 5.02 -7.85
CA ALA A 62 10.59 4.59 -7.29
C ALA A 62 10.54 3.12 -6.88
N ALA A 63 9.51 2.71 -6.14
CA ALA A 63 9.38 1.32 -5.67
C ALA A 63 9.26 0.30 -6.82
N GLN A 64 8.61 0.66 -7.92
CA GLN A 64 8.49 -0.20 -9.11
C GLN A 64 9.81 -0.34 -9.89
N LYS A 65 10.68 0.67 -9.85
CA LYS A 65 11.96 0.66 -10.58
C LYS A 65 13.07 -0.09 -9.86
N VAL A 66 12.93 -0.29 -8.54
CA VAL A 66 13.95 -0.95 -7.74
C VAL A 66 13.76 -2.47 -7.82
N PRO A 67 14.77 -3.23 -8.30
CA PRO A 67 14.72 -4.68 -8.27
C PRO A 67 14.63 -5.20 -6.84
N PHE A 68 14.03 -6.38 -6.66
CA PHE A 68 13.96 -7.02 -5.37
C PHE A 68 15.37 -7.22 -4.77
N HIS A 69 15.57 -6.72 -3.55
CA HIS A 69 16.81 -6.85 -2.82
C HIS A 69 16.56 -6.99 -1.31
N SER A 70 17.37 -7.78 -0.61
CA SER A 70 17.20 -8.09 0.82
C SER A 70 17.31 -6.87 1.74
N ASN A 71 18.05 -5.84 1.32
CA ASN A 71 18.25 -4.61 2.09
C ASN A 71 17.36 -3.45 1.64
N ILE A 72 16.36 -3.72 0.79
CA ILE A 72 15.42 -2.71 0.32
C ILE A 72 14.00 -3.20 0.59
N LEU A 73 13.19 -2.35 1.21
CA LEU A 73 11.78 -2.66 1.43
C LEU A 73 11.02 -2.53 0.11
N ASN A 74 10.41 -3.63 -0.34
CA ASN A 74 9.67 -3.66 -1.59
C ASN A 74 8.19 -3.37 -1.36
N ILE A 75 7.57 -2.67 -2.31
CA ILE A 75 6.11 -2.47 -2.31
C ILE A 75 5.42 -3.77 -2.70
N PHE A 76 4.41 -4.18 -1.93
CA PHE A 76 3.62 -5.37 -2.24
C PHE A 76 2.46 -5.03 -3.20
N GLU A 77 1.74 -3.96 -2.91
CA GLU A 77 0.67 -3.42 -3.75
C GLU A 77 0.34 -1.97 -3.36
N TYR A 78 -0.51 -1.32 -4.15
CA TYR A 78 -1.08 0.01 -3.88
C TYR A 78 -2.60 -0.03 -4.13
N HIS A 79 -3.32 0.88 -3.47
CA HIS A 79 -4.79 1.02 -3.52
C HIS A 79 -5.16 2.49 -3.72
#